data_AF-A0AAE7A1G3-F1
#
_entry.id   AF-A0AAE7A1G3-F1
#
_cell.length_a   1.000
_cell.length_b   1.000
_cell.length_c   1.000
_cell.angle_alpha   90.00
_cell.angle_beta   90.00
_cell.angle_gamma   90.00
#
_symmetry.space_group_name_H-M   'P 1'
#
loop_
_entity.id
_entity.type
_entity.pdbx_description
1 polymer ?
#
loop_
_entity_poly.entity_id
_entity_poly.type
_entity_poly.pdbx_seq_one_letter_code
_entity_poly.pdbx_strand_id
1 'polypeptide(L)'
;MKKRIEGLDESSILSEARKVLAPQIEDRSRRSFLLRGLTLGGVAMLSGCNITDNDSVETALSSMSRFNDRVQGWLFNPNAMAPTYPESMITRPFPFNAFYGIDEAPTVEEESFRLEVTGLVADKRSWRLEELRAMAQTDQITRHICVEGWSAIGRWGGVRFSDFLKRIGADTSAKYVGFKCADDYYTSIDMATALHAQTLLALTYDGAVLPREYGFPMKLRMPTKLGYKNPKHIQAIFVSNTYSGGYWEDQGYNWFGGS
;
A
#
# COMPACT_ATOMS: atom_id res chain seq x y z
N MET A 1 -33.33 3.52 -75.23
CA MET A 1 -33.74 3.70 -73.82
C MET A 1 -32.53 4.13 -73.00
N LYS A 2 -32.38 5.44 -72.72
CA LYS A 2 -31.32 5.98 -71.85
C LYS A 2 -31.95 6.17 -70.47
N LYS A 3 -31.65 5.29 -69.50
CA LYS A 3 -32.07 5.48 -68.10
C LYS A 3 -31.18 6.57 -67.50
N ARG A 4 -31.74 7.75 -67.30
CA ARG A 4 -31.16 8.85 -66.52
C ARG A 4 -31.30 8.44 -65.06
N ILE A 5 -30.19 8.24 -64.35
CA ILE A 5 -30.20 8.06 -62.90
C ILE A 5 -30.41 9.46 -62.32
N GLU A 6 -31.57 9.69 -61.73
CA GLU A 6 -31.92 10.95 -61.06
C GLU A 6 -31.15 11.08 -59.74
N GLY A 7 -30.57 12.28 -59.57
CA GLY A 7 -30.38 13.00 -58.30
C GLY A 7 -29.93 12.20 -57.08
N LEU A 8 -28.63 11.98 -56.95
CA LEU A 8 -28.05 11.90 -55.60
C LEU A 8 -27.81 13.35 -55.13
N ASP A 9 -28.58 13.78 -54.14
CA ASP A 9 -28.43 15.07 -53.48
C ASP A 9 -27.04 15.15 -52.81
N GLU A 10 -26.22 16.10 -53.23
CA GLU A 10 -24.86 16.33 -52.73
C GLU A 10 -24.83 16.47 -51.20
N SER A 11 -25.89 17.07 -50.63
CA SER A 11 -26.01 17.23 -49.17
C SER A 11 -26.22 15.89 -48.46
N SER A 12 -26.90 14.94 -49.10
CA SER A 12 -27.13 13.59 -48.57
C SER A 12 -25.85 12.75 -48.62
N ILE A 13 -25.06 12.87 -49.70
CA ILE A 13 -23.74 12.23 -49.83
C ILE A 13 -22.79 12.76 -48.75
N LEU A 14 -22.72 14.08 -48.55
CA LEU A 14 -21.86 14.69 -47.53
C LEU A 14 -22.29 14.30 -46.10
N SER A 15 -23.60 14.17 -45.86
CA SER A 15 -24.16 13.73 -44.58
C SER A 15 -23.81 12.27 -44.27
N GLU A 16 -23.96 11.36 -45.25
CA GLU A 16 -23.56 9.96 -45.10
C GLU A 16 -22.05 9.80 -44.96
N ALA A 17 -21.26 10.49 -45.78
CA ALA A 17 -19.81 10.49 -45.67
C ALA A 17 -19.37 10.95 -44.27
N ARG A 18 -20.00 11.98 -43.70
CA ARG A 18 -19.71 12.45 -42.34
C ARG A 18 -20.12 11.43 -41.27
N LYS A 19 -21.26 10.75 -41.41
CA LYS A 19 -21.69 9.68 -40.50
C LYS A 19 -20.73 8.49 -40.49
N VAL A 20 -20.17 8.14 -41.65
CA VAL A 20 -19.23 7.02 -41.79
C VAL A 20 -17.81 7.41 -41.35
N LEU A 21 -17.34 8.60 -41.72
CA LEU A 21 -15.95 9.02 -41.52
C LEU A 21 -15.70 9.63 -40.14
N ALA A 22 -16.65 10.36 -39.54
CA ALA A 22 -16.41 11.03 -38.25
C ALA A 22 -16.04 10.05 -37.11
N PRO A 23 -16.72 8.90 -36.93
CA PRO A 23 -16.35 7.92 -35.91
C PRO A 23 -14.98 7.29 -36.19
N GLN A 24 -14.65 7.05 -37.46
CA GLN A 24 -13.37 6.45 -37.86
C GLN A 24 -12.20 7.42 -37.69
N ILE A 25 -12.41 8.71 -37.95
CA ILE A 25 -11.42 9.76 -37.73
C ILE A 25 -11.22 9.96 -36.22
N GLU A 26 -12.28 9.96 -35.43
CA GLU A 26 -12.19 10.10 -33.97
C GLU A 26 -11.45 8.91 -33.34
N ASP A 27 -11.79 7.67 -33.71
CA ASP A 27 -11.12 6.47 -33.22
C ASP A 27 -9.64 6.40 -33.65
N ARG A 28 -9.33 6.75 -34.90
CA ARG A 28 -7.93 6.87 -35.36
C ARG A 28 -7.17 7.98 -34.63
N SER A 29 -7.82 9.12 -34.33
CA SER A 29 -7.19 10.21 -33.61
C SER A 29 -6.87 9.82 -32.16
N ARG A 30 -7.81 9.17 -31.46
CA ARG A 30 -7.62 8.63 -30.10
C ARG A 30 -6.56 7.55 -30.05
N ARG A 31 -6.61 6.59 -30.98
CA ARG A 31 -5.60 5.54 -31.10
C ARG A 31 -4.22 6.13 -31.41
N SER A 32 -4.13 7.10 -32.32
CA SER A 32 -2.88 7.80 -32.62
C SER A 32 -2.38 8.63 -31.45
N PHE A 33 -3.27 9.25 -30.67
CA PHE A 33 -2.93 10.02 -29.47
C PHE A 33 -2.42 9.10 -28.35
N LEU A 34 -3.07 7.96 -28.12
CA LEU A 34 -2.61 6.96 -27.15
C LEU A 34 -1.29 6.32 -27.58
N LEU A 35 -1.15 5.93 -28.85
CA LEU A 35 0.11 5.42 -29.39
C LEU A 35 1.22 6.47 -29.32
N ARG A 36 0.95 7.72 -29.72
CA ARG A 36 1.95 8.80 -29.70
C ARG A 36 2.30 9.23 -28.28
N GLY A 37 1.33 9.25 -27.37
CA GLY A 37 1.52 9.51 -25.94
C GLY A 37 2.37 8.42 -25.28
N LEU A 38 2.13 7.14 -25.60
CA LEU A 38 2.97 6.02 -25.18
C LEU A 38 4.39 6.11 -25.76
N THR A 39 4.54 6.54 -27.02
CA THR A 39 5.88 6.72 -27.61
C THR A 39 6.64 7.89 -27.02
N LEU A 40 5.99 9.02 -26.71
CA LEU A 40 6.65 10.17 -26.06
C LEU A 40 7.07 9.83 -24.62
N GLY A 41 6.22 9.10 -23.87
CA GLY A 41 6.57 8.60 -22.54
C GLY A 41 7.68 7.53 -22.58
N GLY A 42 7.65 6.63 -23.57
CA GLY A 42 8.69 5.62 -23.78
C GLY A 42 10.03 6.21 -24.25
N VAL A 43 10.01 7.26 -25.08
CA VAL A 43 11.21 7.98 -25.50
C VAL A 43 11.80 8.82 -24.37
N ALA A 44 10.97 9.39 -23.48
CA ALA A 44 11.45 10.05 -22.26
C ALA A 44 12.12 9.06 -21.28
N MET A 45 11.74 7.77 -21.29
CA MET A 45 12.42 6.71 -20.53
C MET A 45 13.75 6.26 -21.18
N LEU A 46 13.98 6.58 -22.45
CA LEU A 46 15.19 6.24 -23.20
C LEU A 46 16.30 7.30 -23.10
N SER A 47 16.14 8.36 -22.29
CA SER A 47 17.17 9.38 -22.07
C SER A 47 18.37 8.91 -21.22
N GLY A 48 18.60 7.59 -21.12
CA GLY A 48 19.74 6.99 -20.43
C GLY A 48 21.09 7.20 -21.14
N CYS A 49 21.15 7.93 -22.25
CA CYS A 49 22.39 8.11 -23.01
C CYS A 49 23.26 9.30 -22.57
N ASN A 50 22.90 10.04 -21.52
CA ASN A 50 23.79 11.07 -20.99
C ASN A 50 23.63 11.30 -19.48
N ILE A 51 23.69 10.23 -18.71
CA ILE A 51 23.75 10.29 -17.25
C ILE A 51 25.12 9.75 -16.84
N THR A 52 26.03 10.66 -16.52
CA THR A 52 27.42 10.36 -16.16
C THR A 52 27.73 10.68 -14.70
N ASP A 53 26.76 11.20 -13.95
CA ASP A 53 26.90 11.60 -12.55
C ASP A 53 25.79 11.01 -11.67
N ASN A 54 26.17 10.52 -10.49
CA ASN A 54 25.34 9.75 -9.56
C ASN A 54 24.11 10.56 -9.09
N ASP A 55 24.25 11.87 -8.88
CA ASP A 55 23.16 12.73 -8.40
C ASP A 55 21.99 12.80 -9.39
N SER A 56 22.29 12.78 -10.69
CA SER A 56 21.28 12.80 -11.75
C SER A 56 20.58 11.44 -11.90
N VAL A 57 21.30 10.33 -11.66
CA VAL A 57 20.71 8.98 -11.57
C VAL A 57 19.73 8.92 -10.40
N GLU A 58 20.16 9.32 -9.20
CA GLU A 58 19.34 9.28 -7.98
C GLU A 58 18.09 10.15 -8.10
N THR A 59 18.22 11.33 -8.71
CA THR A 59 17.07 12.21 -8.98
C THR A 59 16.07 11.54 -9.92
N ALA A 60 16.53 10.88 -10.98
CA ALA A 60 15.67 10.16 -11.91
C ALA A 60 14.98 8.96 -11.26
N LEU A 61 15.75 8.14 -10.52
CA LEU A 61 15.24 6.96 -9.80
C LEU A 61 14.21 7.36 -8.74
N SER A 62 14.47 8.40 -7.95
CA SER A 62 13.51 8.91 -6.95
C SER A 62 12.23 9.43 -7.61
N SER A 63 12.33 10.06 -8.78
CA SER A 63 11.16 10.51 -9.55
C SER A 63 10.33 9.33 -10.04
N MET A 64 10.98 8.29 -10.55
CA MET A 64 10.31 7.07 -10.98
C MET A 64 9.66 6.33 -9.80
N SER A 65 10.34 6.28 -8.65
CA SER A 65 9.78 5.70 -7.42
C SER A 65 8.52 6.43 -6.97
N ARG A 66 8.53 7.76 -6.92
CA ARG A 66 7.33 8.57 -6.62
C ARG A 66 6.20 8.36 -7.63
N PHE A 67 6.53 8.20 -8.91
CA PHE A 67 5.55 7.88 -9.94
C PHE A 67 4.91 6.51 -9.68
N ASN A 68 5.72 5.49 -9.38
CA ASN A 68 5.28 4.14 -9.04
C ASN A 68 4.34 4.15 -7.82
N ASP A 69 4.71 4.88 -6.76
CA ASP A 69 3.87 5.03 -5.57
C ASP A 69 2.51 5.64 -5.89
N ARG A 70 2.47 6.68 -6.75
CA ARG A 70 1.21 7.31 -7.18
C ARG A 70 0.34 6.35 -7.99
N VAL A 71 0.94 5.55 -8.88
CA VAL A 71 0.22 4.56 -9.68
C VAL A 71 -0.33 3.44 -8.81
N GLN A 72 0.48 2.90 -7.90
CA GLN A 72 0.02 1.87 -6.97
C GLN A 72 -1.10 2.40 -6.06
N GLY A 73 -0.96 3.63 -5.55
CA GLY A 73 -2.02 4.29 -4.78
C GLY A 73 -3.32 4.48 -5.55
N TRP A 74 -3.23 4.77 -6.86
CA TRP A 74 -4.42 4.87 -7.72
C TRP A 74 -5.05 3.51 -8.04
N LEU A 75 -4.25 2.44 -8.16
CA LEU A 75 -4.73 1.09 -8.41
C LEU A 75 -5.27 0.39 -7.16
N PHE A 76 -4.86 0.84 -5.96
CA PHE A 76 -5.26 0.24 -4.70
C PHE A 76 -6.78 0.30 -4.52
N ASN A 77 -7.39 -0.87 -4.35
CA ASN A 77 -8.80 -0.99 -4.04
C ASN A 77 -8.96 -1.28 -2.54
N PRO A 78 -9.45 -0.33 -1.71
CA PRO A 78 -9.58 -0.52 -0.27
C PRO A 78 -10.62 -1.58 0.14
N ASN A 79 -11.40 -2.10 -0.82
CA ASN A 79 -12.38 -3.16 -0.60
C ASN A 79 -11.92 -4.53 -1.15
N ALA A 80 -10.76 -4.59 -1.83
CA ALA A 80 -10.25 -5.83 -2.38
C ALA A 80 -9.52 -6.64 -1.30
N MET A 81 -10.11 -7.79 -0.95
CA MET A 81 -9.56 -8.66 0.09
C MET A 81 -8.39 -9.48 -0.45
N ALA A 82 -7.30 -9.53 0.31
CA ALA A 82 -6.23 -10.49 0.11
C ALA A 82 -6.74 -11.92 0.39
N PRO A 83 -6.26 -12.93 -0.37
CA PRO A 83 -6.66 -14.31 -0.19
C PRO A 83 -6.44 -14.82 1.24
N THR A 84 -7.41 -15.57 1.74
CA THR A 84 -7.31 -16.32 3.00
C THR A 84 -7.02 -17.78 2.72
N TYR A 85 -6.28 -18.44 3.62
CA TYR A 85 -5.82 -19.82 3.44
C TYR A 85 -6.31 -20.72 4.59
N PRO A 86 -6.43 -22.04 4.37
CA PRO A 86 -6.73 -22.97 5.46
C PRO A 86 -5.53 -23.13 6.41
N GLU A 87 -5.80 -23.55 7.65
CA GLU A 87 -4.77 -23.74 8.69
C GLU A 87 -3.67 -24.73 8.30
N SER A 88 -4.00 -25.71 7.45
CA SER A 88 -3.04 -26.69 6.92
C SER A 88 -1.92 -26.08 6.07
N MET A 89 -2.10 -24.84 5.59
CA MET A 89 -1.09 -24.13 4.80
C MET A 89 -0.22 -23.17 5.64
N ILE A 90 -0.45 -23.06 6.94
CA ILE A 90 0.36 -22.19 7.81
C ILE A 90 1.81 -22.69 7.85
N THR A 91 2.75 -21.79 7.60
CA THR A 91 4.18 -22.05 7.66
C THR A 91 4.65 -22.08 9.11
N ARG A 92 5.28 -23.18 9.53
CA ARG A 92 5.80 -23.40 10.88
C ARG A 92 7.24 -23.95 10.80
N PRO A 93 8.26 -23.26 11.34
CA PRO A 93 8.21 -21.91 11.90
C PRO A 93 7.94 -20.85 10.81
N PHE A 94 7.37 -19.70 11.20
CA PHE A 94 7.22 -18.57 10.28
C PHE A 94 8.59 -17.89 10.07
N PRO A 95 8.96 -17.51 8.83
CA PRO A 95 10.26 -16.89 8.58
C PRO A 95 10.43 -15.58 9.34
N PHE A 96 11.58 -15.43 10.01
CA PHE A 96 11.96 -14.17 10.63
C PHE A 96 12.36 -13.14 9.57
N ASN A 97 11.96 -11.89 9.77
CA ASN A 97 12.27 -10.79 8.86
C ASN A 97 12.57 -9.51 9.65
N ALA A 98 13.73 -8.92 9.44
CA ALA A 98 14.19 -7.66 10.04
C ALA A 98 15.47 -7.17 9.32
N PHE A 99 15.88 -5.93 9.56
CA PHE A 99 17.20 -5.41 9.15
C PHE A 99 18.31 -5.75 10.16
N TYR A 100 18.01 -6.57 11.16
CA TYR A 100 18.86 -7.00 12.26
C TYR A 100 18.69 -8.52 12.48
N GLY A 101 19.60 -9.17 13.23
CA GLY A 101 19.53 -10.58 13.55
C GLY A 101 18.46 -10.93 14.61
N ILE A 102 17.92 -12.16 14.62
CA ILE A 102 16.84 -12.55 15.56
C ILE A 102 17.19 -12.32 17.04
N ASP A 103 18.47 -12.43 17.39
CA ASP A 103 18.95 -12.23 18.76
C ASP A 103 18.82 -10.76 19.19
N GLU A 104 18.89 -9.82 18.25
CA GLU A 104 18.80 -8.37 18.47
C GLU A 104 17.35 -7.87 18.55
N ALA A 105 16.33 -8.73 18.37
CA ALA A 105 14.94 -8.29 18.47
C ALA A 105 14.66 -7.67 19.86
N PRO A 106 14.00 -6.51 19.94
CA PRO A 106 13.82 -5.83 21.21
C PRO A 106 12.96 -6.67 22.16
N THR A 107 13.36 -6.69 23.43
CA THR A 107 12.54 -7.21 24.53
C THR A 107 11.70 -6.06 25.06
N VAL A 108 10.38 -6.22 25.00
CA VAL A 108 9.42 -5.25 25.53
C VAL A 108 8.74 -5.86 26.74
N GLU A 109 8.79 -5.19 27.88
CA GLU A 109 8.13 -5.64 29.11
C GLU A 109 6.65 -5.26 29.09
N GLU A 110 5.76 -6.25 29.22
CA GLU A 110 4.31 -6.08 29.06
C GLU A 110 3.72 -5.07 30.04
N GLU A 111 4.09 -5.17 31.33
CA GLU A 111 3.51 -4.40 32.42
C GLU A 111 3.82 -2.90 32.29
N SER A 112 5.00 -2.59 31.76
CA SER A 112 5.48 -1.22 31.55
C SER A 112 5.10 -0.65 30.18
N PHE A 113 4.71 -1.50 29.22
CA PHE A 113 4.36 -1.08 27.87
C PHE A 113 3.22 -0.05 27.88
N ARG A 114 3.43 1.05 27.16
CA ARG A 114 2.44 2.11 26.94
C ARG A 114 2.50 2.53 25.48
N LEU A 115 1.42 2.27 24.74
CA LEU A 115 1.29 2.72 23.36
C LEU A 115 0.98 4.23 23.37
N GLU A 116 1.84 5.00 22.72
CA GLU A 116 1.65 6.43 22.49
C GLU A 116 0.75 6.65 21.26
N VAL A 117 -0.23 7.55 21.40
CA VAL A 117 -1.18 7.90 20.35
C VAL A 117 -1.23 9.42 20.21
N THR A 118 -0.85 9.96 19.05
CA THR A 118 -0.75 11.42 18.84
C THR A 118 -1.27 11.87 17.47
N GLY A 119 -1.13 13.18 17.19
CA GLY A 119 -1.58 13.79 15.94
C GLY A 119 -3.07 14.14 15.92
N LEU A 120 -3.72 13.89 14.79
CA LEU A 120 -5.13 14.16 14.51
C LEU A 120 -6.04 13.07 15.09
N VAL A 121 -6.03 12.95 16.42
CA VAL A 121 -6.78 11.96 17.21
C VAL A 121 -7.38 12.63 18.45
N ALA A 122 -8.56 12.20 18.88
CA ALA A 122 -9.25 12.75 20.06
C ALA A 122 -8.69 12.18 21.38
N ASP A 123 -8.50 10.87 21.46
CA ASP A 123 -7.95 10.20 22.64
C ASP A 123 -6.42 10.00 22.48
N LYS A 124 -5.66 10.86 23.17
CA LYS A 124 -4.19 10.85 23.20
C LYS A 124 -3.60 10.23 24.47
N ARG A 125 -4.42 9.57 25.29
CA ARG A 125 -3.90 8.92 26.49
C ARG A 125 -2.96 7.78 26.09
N SER A 126 -2.06 7.43 26.99
CA SER A 126 -1.25 6.22 26.85
C SER A 126 -2.12 4.97 26.99
N TRP A 127 -2.06 4.07 26.01
CA TRP A 127 -2.84 2.83 26.00
C TRP A 127 -2.03 1.66 26.57
N ARG A 128 -2.66 0.87 27.44
CA ARG A 128 -2.08 -0.38 27.95
C ARG A 128 -2.43 -1.54 27.04
N LEU A 129 -1.61 -2.59 27.03
CA LEU A 129 -1.82 -3.76 26.17
C LEU A 129 -3.14 -4.49 26.49
N GLU A 130 -3.49 -4.57 27.77
CA GLU A 130 -4.77 -5.11 28.26
C GLU A 130 -6.00 -4.46 27.61
N GLU A 131 -5.93 -3.16 27.30
CA GLU A 131 -7.04 -2.41 26.72
C GLU A 131 -7.23 -2.75 25.24
N LEU A 132 -6.13 -3.01 24.52
CA LEU A 132 -6.17 -3.51 23.15
C LEU A 132 -6.71 -4.94 23.12
N ARG A 133 -6.30 -5.80 24.06
CA ARG A 133 -6.81 -7.17 24.19
C ARG A 133 -8.31 -7.22 24.53
N ALA A 134 -8.81 -6.22 25.25
CA ALA A 134 -10.24 -6.10 25.58
C ALA A 134 -11.12 -5.64 24.40
N MET A 135 -10.52 -5.15 23.30
CA MET A 135 -11.26 -4.83 22.08
C MET A 135 -11.69 -6.10 21.33
N ALA A 136 -12.61 -5.96 20.39
CA ALA A 136 -13.02 -7.07 19.52
C ALA A 136 -11.82 -7.63 18.75
N GLN A 137 -11.56 -8.92 18.95
CA GLN A 137 -10.47 -9.65 18.29
C GLN A 137 -10.97 -10.32 17.00
N THR A 138 -10.09 -10.40 16.01
CA THR A 138 -10.30 -11.17 14.78
C THR A 138 -9.02 -11.91 14.41
N ASP A 139 -9.18 -13.07 13.78
CA ASP A 139 -8.09 -13.82 13.16
C ASP A 139 -8.12 -13.65 11.63
N GLN A 140 -6.95 -13.76 11.01
CA GLN A 140 -6.83 -13.99 9.58
C GLN A 140 -5.63 -14.89 9.25
N ILE A 141 -5.84 -15.83 8.34
CA ILE A 141 -4.78 -16.67 7.77
C ILE A 141 -4.45 -16.13 6.39
N THR A 142 -3.37 -15.36 6.29
CA THR A 142 -3.02 -14.61 5.07
C THR A 142 -1.56 -14.81 4.71
N ARG A 143 -1.25 -14.61 3.43
CA ARG A 143 0.11 -14.63 2.93
C ARG A 143 0.83 -13.33 3.24
N HIS A 144 2.03 -13.45 3.76
CA HIS A 144 3.02 -12.38 3.86
C HIS A 144 3.99 -12.52 2.67
N ILE A 145 4.27 -11.41 2.00
CA ILE A 145 5.18 -11.37 0.85
C ILE A 145 6.34 -10.45 1.24
N CYS A 146 7.54 -11.00 1.33
CA CYS A 146 8.74 -10.22 1.60
C CYS A 146 9.35 -9.70 0.31
N VAL A 147 9.94 -8.51 0.38
CA VAL A 147 10.69 -7.91 -0.73
C VAL A 147 11.94 -8.74 -1.09
N GLU A 148 12.44 -9.56 -0.16
CA GLU A 148 13.58 -10.46 -0.33
C GLU A 148 13.27 -11.70 -1.20
N GLY A 149 12.07 -11.78 -1.81
CA GLY A 149 11.73 -12.82 -2.77
C GLY A 149 11.09 -14.09 -2.18
N TRP A 150 10.69 -14.07 -0.92
CA TRP A 150 9.99 -15.19 -0.28
C TRP A 150 8.58 -14.80 0.17
N SER A 151 7.73 -15.81 0.40
CA SER A 151 6.41 -15.62 1.00
C SER A 151 6.07 -16.75 1.97
N ALA A 152 5.29 -16.45 3.00
CA ALA A 152 4.85 -17.42 3.99
C ALA A 152 3.40 -17.15 4.39
N ILE A 153 2.65 -18.20 4.74
CA ILE A 153 1.28 -18.07 5.24
C ILE A 153 1.32 -18.14 6.76
N GLY A 154 0.72 -17.15 7.42
CA GLY A 154 0.64 -17.10 8.87
C GLY A 154 -0.79 -16.82 9.34
N ARG A 155 -1.13 -17.30 10.53
CA ARG A 155 -2.34 -16.94 11.25
C ARG A 155 -2.03 -15.79 12.20
N TRP A 156 -2.64 -14.64 11.95
CA TRP A 156 -2.45 -13.43 12.74
C TRP A 156 -3.78 -13.07 13.40
N GLY A 157 -3.75 -12.84 14.71
CA GLY A 157 -4.92 -12.42 15.47
C GLY A 157 -4.69 -11.09 16.18
N GLY A 158 -5.75 -10.30 16.31
CA GLY A 158 -5.67 -8.99 16.94
C GLY A 158 -6.87 -8.10 16.68
N VAL A 159 -6.68 -6.79 16.86
CA VAL A 159 -7.72 -5.78 16.67
C VAL A 159 -7.70 -5.29 15.23
N ARG A 160 -8.87 -5.16 14.58
CA ARG A 160 -8.94 -4.46 13.29
C ARG A 160 -8.49 -3.03 13.47
N PHE A 161 -7.52 -2.58 12.67
CA PHE A 161 -6.91 -1.28 12.89
C PHE A 161 -7.91 -0.14 12.68
N SER A 162 -8.85 -0.30 11.74
CA SER A 162 -9.95 0.65 11.54
C SER A 162 -10.83 0.83 12.79
N ASP A 163 -11.05 -0.22 13.58
CA ASP A 163 -11.84 -0.14 14.80
C ASP A 163 -11.04 0.51 15.94
N PHE A 164 -9.72 0.29 15.99
CA PHE A 164 -8.84 1.05 16.89
C PHE A 164 -8.81 2.54 16.54
N LEU A 165 -8.65 2.89 15.26
CA LEU A 165 -8.68 4.28 14.80
C LEU A 165 -10.00 4.98 15.13
N LYS A 166 -11.14 4.31 14.95
CA LYS A 166 -12.44 4.83 15.40
C LYS A 166 -12.48 5.01 16.92
N ARG A 167 -11.97 4.02 17.68
CA ARG A 167 -11.99 4.02 19.14
C ARG A 167 -11.20 5.19 19.74
N ILE A 168 -10.06 5.55 19.16
CA ILE A 168 -9.25 6.69 19.60
C ILE A 168 -9.76 8.03 19.03
N GLY A 169 -10.83 8.02 18.25
CA GLY A 169 -11.36 9.20 17.56
C GLY A 169 -10.37 9.82 16.58
N ALA A 170 -9.70 8.97 15.77
CA ALA A 170 -8.84 9.43 14.71
C ALA A 170 -9.62 10.16 13.61
N ASP A 171 -9.05 11.23 13.08
CA ASP A 171 -9.55 11.85 11.85
C ASP A 171 -9.25 10.93 10.67
N THR A 172 -10.26 10.18 10.25
CA THR A 172 -10.17 9.24 9.12
C THR A 172 -10.18 9.93 7.75
N SER A 173 -10.30 11.26 7.70
CA SER A 173 -10.06 12.06 6.49
C SER A 173 -8.60 12.49 6.33
N ALA A 174 -7.77 12.29 7.36
CA ALA A 174 -6.34 12.54 7.29
C ALA A 174 -5.66 11.62 6.27
N LYS A 175 -4.52 12.05 5.74
CA LYS A 175 -3.82 11.33 4.66
C LYS A 175 -3.05 10.12 5.15
N TYR A 176 -2.42 10.21 6.32
CA TYR A 176 -1.40 9.25 6.74
C TYR A 176 -1.56 8.80 8.18
N VAL A 177 -1.11 7.57 8.43
CA VAL A 177 -0.86 7.02 9.76
C VAL A 177 0.60 6.59 9.84
N GLY A 178 1.32 7.12 10.83
CA GLY A 178 2.73 6.83 11.05
C GLY A 178 2.97 6.02 12.31
N PHE A 179 4.10 5.32 12.33
CA PHE A 179 4.49 4.36 13.37
C PHE A 179 5.94 4.59 13.79
N LYS A 180 6.20 4.43 15.08
CA LYS A 180 7.56 4.28 15.63
C LYS A 180 7.62 3.00 16.46
N CYS A 181 8.75 2.32 16.39
CA CYS A 181 8.93 0.99 16.94
C CYS A 181 10.11 0.94 17.92
N ALA A 182 10.14 -0.13 18.72
CA ALA A 182 11.17 -0.33 19.75
C ALA A 182 12.56 -0.64 19.19
N ASP A 183 12.64 -1.05 17.92
CA ASP A 183 13.85 -1.39 17.17
C ASP A 183 14.37 -0.20 16.34
N ASP A 184 13.98 1.03 16.66
CA ASP A 184 14.23 2.25 15.88
C ASP A 184 13.62 2.24 14.46
N TYR A 185 12.81 1.23 14.14
CA TYR A 185 12.06 1.21 12.89
C TYR A 185 10.95 2.25 12.93
N TYR A 186 10.73 2.88 11.78
CA TYR A 186 9.61 3.78 11.59
C TYR A 186 9.09 3.66 10.17
N THR A 187 7.79 3.86 9.99
CA THR A 187 7.17 3.86 8.67
C THR A 187 5.83 4.59 8.73
N SER A 188 5.23 4.81 7.57
CA SER A 188 3.90 5.37 7.44
C SER A 188 3.12 4.69 6.33
N ILE A 189 1.80 4.77 6.41
CA ILE A 189 0.86 4.25 5.42
C ILE A 189 -0.21 5.29 5.11
N ASP A 190 -0.85 5.16 3.97
CA ASP A 190 -2.06 5.93 3.67
C ASP A 190 -3.24 5.47 4.53
N MET A 191 -4.17 6.39 4.78
CA MET A 191 -5.36 6.12 5.59
C MET A 191 -6.26 5.02 4.99
N ALA A 192 -6.31 4.86 3.66
CA ALA A 192 -7.13 3.81 3.06
C ALA A 192 -6.57 2.41 3.38
N THR A 193 -5.24 2.24 3.33
CA THR A 193 -4.57 1.02 3.85
C THR A 193 -4.82 0.83 5.33
N ALA A 194 -4.75 1.89 6.14
CA ALA A 194 -5.00 1.82 7.58
C ALA A 194 -6.44 1.36 7.90
N LEU A 195 -7.41 1.80 7.11
CA LEU A 195 -8.83 1.46 7.27
C LEU A 195 -9.23 0.12 6.63
N HIS A 196 -8.34 -0.50 5.86
CA HIS A 196 -8.63 -1.76 5.17
C HIS A 196 -9.06 -2.87 6.13
N ALA A 197 -10.06 -3.67 5.73
CA ALA A 197 -10.73 -4.65 6.60
C ALA A 197 -9.81 -5.78 7.14
N GLN A 198 -8.66 -5.99 6.50
CA GLN A 198 -7.63 -6.97 6.87
C GLN A 198 -6.36 -6.34 7.47
N THR A 199 -6.34 -5.03 7.71
CA THR A 199 -5.26 -4.38 8.45
C THR A 199 -5.50 -4.58 9.94
N LEU A 200 -4.59 -5.30 10.61
CA LEU A 200 -4.71 -5.65 12.01
C LEU A 200 -3.57 -5.05 12.83
N LEU A 201 -3.89 -4.58 14.04
CA LEU A 201 -2.94 -4.56 15.13
C LEU A 201 -2.88 -5.99 15.69
N ALA A 202 -1.94 -6.78 15.18
CA ALA A 202 -1.76 -8.17 15.56
C ALA A 202 -1.13 -8.26 16.96
N LEU A 203 -1.78 -9.01 17.84
CA LEU A 203 -1.40 -9.29 19.23
C LEU A 203 -1.10 -10.77 19.45
N THR A 204 -1.53 -11.63 18.53
CA THR A 204 -1.34 -13.08 18.57
C THR A 204 -0.83 -13.62 17.24
N TYR A 205 -0.08 -14.72 17.31
CA TYR A 205 0.34 -15.51 16.17
C TYR A 205 -0.01 -16.98 16.44
N ASP A 206 -0.70 -17.60 15.48
CA ASP A 206 -1.11 -19.01 15.55
C ASP A 206 -1.83 -19.40 16.86
N GLY A 207 -2.69 -18.51 17.35
CA GLY A 207 -3.48 -18.72 18.57
C GLY A 207 -2.75 -18.45 19.90
N ALA A 208 -1.45 -18.17 19.86
CA ALA A 208 -0.66 -17.81 21.04
C ALA A 208 -0.31 -16.32 21.06
N VAL A 209 0.15 -15.82 22.22
CA VAL A 209 0.72 -14.47 22.35
C VAL A 209 1.78 -14.27 21.27
N LEU A 210 1.79 -13.11 20.62
CA LEU A 210 2.74 -12.80 19.55
C LEU A 210 4.18 -13.00 20.06
N PRO A 211 4.98 -13.87 19.42
CA PRO A 211 6.38 -14.05 19.82
C PRO A 211 7.22 -12.79 19.63
N ARG A 212 8.31 -12.65 20.40
CA ARG A 212 9.24 -11.52 20.31
C ARG A 212 9.73 -11.32 18.88
N GLU A 213 10.21 -12.37 18.25
CA GLU A 213 10.74 -12.37 16.88
C GLU A 213 9.71 -11.87 15.83
N TYR A 214 8.41 -12.01 16.11
CA TYR A 214 7.32 -11.59 15.23
C TYR A 214 6.72 -10.24 15.62
N GLY A 215 7.26 -9.56 16.64
CA GLY A 215 6.96 -8.18 16.94
C GLY A 215 6.21 -7.92 18.24
N PHE A 216 6.31 -8.79 19.25
CA PHE A 216 5.75 -8.52 20.58
C PHE A 216 6.07 -7.08 21.06
N PRO A 217 5.10 -6.32 21.62
CA PRO A 217 3.75 -6.75 22.00
C PRO A 217 2.74 -6.64 20.86
N MET A 218 3.06 -5.93 19.78
CA MET A 218 2.18 -5.76 18.64
C MET A 218 2.93 -5.51 17.33
N LYS A 219 2.35 -6.03 16.25
CA LYS A 219 2.75 -5.81 14.87
C LYS A 219 1.57 -5.28 14.08
N LEU A 220 1.82 -4.36 13.15
CA LEU A 220 0.81 -4.06 12.13
C LEU A 220 0.87 -5.11 11.03
N ARG A 221 -0.24 -5.79 10.79
CA ARG A 221 -0.37 -6.81 9.75
C ARG A 221 -1.27 -6.30 8.63
N MET A 222 -0.70 -6.15 7.43
CA MET A 222 -1.36 -5.67 6.21
C MET A 222 -1.09 -6.63 5.06
N PRO A 223 -2.03 -7.54 4.73
CA PRO A 223 -1.82 -8.53 3.67
C PRO A 223 -1.80 -7.95 2.25
N THR A 224 -2.26 -6.71 2.08
CA THR A 224 -2.19 -5.95 0.82
C THR A 224 -0.83 -5.29 0.58
N LYS A 225 0.09 -5.36 1.57
CA LYS A 225 1.40 -4.69 1.52
C LYS A 225 2.55 -5.68 1.68
N LEU A 226 3.69 -5.30 1.14
CA LEU A 226 4.97 -5.99 1.29
C LEU A 226 5.43 -5.96 2.76
N GLY A 227 6.29 -6.93 3.09
CA GLY A 227 6.67 -7.22 4.46
C GLY A 227 7.31 -6.06 5.22
N TYR A 228 8.10 -5.23 4.56
CA TYR A 228 8.72 -4.06 5.20
C TYR A 228 7.68 -3.02 5.65
N LYS A 229 6.53 -2.91 4.97
CA LYS A 229 5.46 -2.01 5.41
C LYS A 229 4.75 -2.49 6.68
N ASN A 230 5.01 -3.70 7.19
CA ASN A 230 4.34 -4.29 8.35
C ASN A 230 5.20 -4.10 9.63
N PRO A 231 5.21 -2.90 10.28
CA PRO A 231 6.08 -2.61 11.42
C PRO A 231 5.81 -3.55 12.59
N LYS A 232 6.90 -3.96 13.26
CA LYS A 232 6.92 -4.80 14.47
C LYS A 232 7.20 -3.93 15.69
N HIS A 233 6.89 -4.43 16.89
CA HIS A 233 7.28 -3.77 18.15
C HIS A 233 6.79 -2.31 18.26
N ILE A 234 5.56 -2.02 17.81
CA ILE A 234 5.05 -0.65 17.72
C ILE A 234 4.94 -0.03 19.12
N GLN A 235 5.51 1.16 19.28
CA GLN A 235 5.43 1.96 20.50
C GLN A 235 4.60 3.24 20.33
N ALA A 236 4.55 3.80 19.13
CA ALA A 236 3.79 5.02 18.86
C ALA A 236 3.02 4.94 17.54
N ILE A 237 1.81 5.50 17.54
CA ILE A 237 0.95 5.68 16.37
C ILE A 237 0.54 7.14 16.30
N PHE A 238 0.66 7.76 15.12
CA PHE A 238 0.25 9.15 14.93
C PHE A 238 -0.51 9.34 13.61
N VAL A 239 -1.56 10.15 13.66
CA VAL A 239 -2.38 10.49 12.47
C VAL A 239 -2.00 11.89 11.98
N SER A 240 -1.71 12.03 10.69
CA SER A 240 -1.16 13.27 10.14
C SER A 240 -1.57 13.50 8.67
N ASN A 241 -1.55 14.76 8.26
CA ASN A 241 -1.64 15.16 6.85
C ASN A 241 -0.26 15.39 6.21
N THR A 242 0.80 15.30 7.00
CA THR A 242 2.20 15.42 6.56
C THR A 242 2.77 14.04 6.34
N TYR A 243 3.36 13.84 5.17
CA TYR A 243 4.11 12.64 4.83
C TYR A 243 5.33 12.52 5.74
N SER A 244 5.46 11.41 6.46
CA SER A 244 6.54 11.19 7.44
C SER A 244 7.62 10.21 6.98
N GLY A 245 7.57 9.75 5.72
CA GLY A 245 8.55 8.79 5.19
C GLY A 245 8.47 7.42 5.87
N GLY A 246 9.60 6.72 5.84
CA GLY A 246 9.82 5.45 6.51
C GLY A 246 11.25 4.96 6.31
N TYR A 247 11.69 4.07 7.18
CA TYR A 247 13.07 3.63 7.23
C TYR A 247 13.58 3.07 5.90
N TRP A 248 12.80 2.23 5.21
CA TRP A 248 13.23 1.67 3.92
C TRP A 248 13.06 2.66 2.78
N GLU A 249 12.09 3.57 2.87
CA GLU A 249 11.91 4.64 1.90
C GLU A 249 13.11 5.59 1.87
N ASP A 250 13.71 5.86 3.03
CA ASP A 250 14.97 6.60 3.15
C ASP A 250 16.16 5.84 2.52
N GLN A 251 16.02 4.53 2.31
CA GLN A 251 16.98 3.67 1.60
C GLN A 251 16.59 3.45 0.12
N GLY A 252 15.63 4.22 -0.41
CA GLY A 252 15.23 4.19 -1.82
C GLY A 252 14.09 3.22 -2.16
N TYR A 253 13.48 2.56 -1.18
CA TYR A 253 12.33 1.69 -1.43
C TYR A 253 11.08 2.52 -1.74
N ASN A 254 10.15 1.92 -2.49
CA ASN A 254 8.84 2.51 -2.73
C ASN A 254 8.08 2.75 -1.42
N TRP A 255 7.37 3.86 -1.29
CA TRP A 255 6.59 4.10 -0.08
C TRP A 255 5.29 3.31 -0.04
N PHE A 256 4.62 3.15 -1.19
CA PHE A 256 3.27 2.57 -1.20
C PHE A 256 3.30 1.06 -0.95
N GLY A 257 4.30 0.37 -1.50
CA GLY A 257 4.70 -0.98 -1.08
C GLY A 257 3.64 -2.07 -1.24
N GLY A 258 2.86 -2.07 -2.34
CA GLY A 258 1.84 -3.08 -2.64
C GLY A 258 0.45 -2.48 -2.90
N SER A 259 -0.38 -3.19 -3.66
CA SER A 259 -1.71 -2.76 -4.14
C SER A 259 -2.73 -3.89 -4.03
#